data_AF-A0A8B6M537-F1
#
_entry.id   AF-A0A8B6M537-F1
#
_cell.length_a   1.000
_cell.length_b   1.000
_cell.length_c   1.000
_cell.angle_alpha   90.00
_cell.angle_beta   90.00
_cell.angle_gamma   90.00
#
_symmetry.space_group_name_H-M   'P 1'
#
loop_
_entity.id
_entity.type
_entity.pdbx_description
1 polymer ?
#
loop_
_entity_poly.entity_id
_entity_poly.type
_entity_poly.pdbx_seq_one_letter_code
_entity_poly.pdbx_strand_id
1 'polypeptide(L)'
;MDSQARYVIDKCGGPKAVATMLGIKLASVYKWTYPKERGGTNGLIPSTHQGELLNRARAAGIELTPDDFFQFAEIVAPAEAPPFSTAGGVS
;
A
#
# COMPACT_ATOMS: atom_id res chain seq x y z
N MET A 1 -1.10 1.99 -15.77
CA MET A 1 -1.33 2.29 -14.35
C MET A 1 -0.48 1.33 -13.52
N ASP A 2 0.69 1.81 -13.13
CA ASP A 2 1.58 1.14 -12.19
C ASP A 2 1.08 1.41 -10.77
N SER A 3 0.50 0.40 -10.14
CA SER A 3 -0.01 0.50 -8.77
C SER A 3 1.05 0.11 -7.75
N GLN A 4 0.91 0.61 -6.52
CA GLN A 4 1.88 0.30 -5.46
C GLN A 4 1.95 -1.20 -5.16
N ALA A 5 0.81 -1.88 -5.18
CA ALA A 5 0.74 -3.33 -5.09
C ALA A 5 1.53 -4.01 -6.20
N ARG A 6 1.47 -3.51 -7.45
CA ARG A 6 2.23 -4.09 -8.56
C ARG A 6 3.73 -3.91 -8.37
N TYR A 7 4.18 -2.74 -7.91
CA TYR A 7 5.58 -2.49 -7.59
C TYR A 7 6.10 -3.46 -6.50
N VAL A 8 5.39 -3.58 -5.38
CA VAL A 8 5.78 -4.53 -4.32
C VAL A 8 5.76 -5.98 -4.82
N ILE A 9 4.74 -6.36 -5.58
CA ILE A 9 4.65 -7.72 -6.15
C ILE A 9 5.84 -8.02 -7.05
N ASP A 10 6.24 -7.07 -7.90
CA ASP A 10 7.37 -7.22 -8.82
C ASP A 10 8.70 -7.34 -8.05
N LYS A 11 8.90 -6.47 -7.04
CA LYS A 11 10.05 -6.52 -6.13
C LYS A 11 10.18 -7.86 -5.40
N CYS A 12 9.05 -8.51 -5.11
CA CYS A 12 9.01 -9.85 -4.51
C CYS A 12 9.20 -11.01 -5.52
N GLY A 13 9.51 -10.74 -6.79
CA GLY A 13 9.67 -11.78 -7.82
C GLY A 13 8.37 -12.19 -8.52
N GLY A 14 7.34 -11.35 -8.41
CA GLY A 14 6.07 -11.50 -9.12
C GLY A 14 4.94 -12.17 -8.32
N PRO A 15 3.73 -12.23 -8.90
CA PRO A 15 2.52 -12.59 -8.16
C PRO A 15 2.50 -14.05 -7.69
N LYS A 16 3.19 -14.96 -8.40
CA LYS A 16 3.34 -16.36 -7.97
C LYS A 16 4.23 -16.47 -6.74
N ALA A 17 5.36 -15.76 -6.71
CA ALA A 17 6.27 -15.76 -5.57
C ALA A 17 5.55 -15.24 -4.31
N VAL A 18 4.85 -14.12 -4.42
CA VAL A 18 4.04 -13.55 -3.32
C VAL A 18 2.97 -14.52 -2.83
N ALA A 19 2.24 -15.17 -3.75
CA ALA A 19 1.22 -16.16 -3.40
C ALA A 19 1.83 -17.35 -2.64
N THR A 20 2.97 -17.85 -3.09
CA THR A 20 3.71 -18.94 -2.44
C THR A 20 4.24 -18.53 -1.07
N MET A 21 4.80 -17.33 -0.95
CA MET A 21 5.30 -16.80 0.32
C MET A 21 4.17 -16.76 1.35
N LEU A 22 3.04 -16.13 1.00
CA LEU A 22 1.91 -15.92 1.93
C LEU A 22 0.99 -17.15 2.07
N GLY A 23 1.18 -18.20 1.27
CA GLY A 23 0.30 -19.37 1.27
C GLY A 23 -1.13 -19.07 0.81
N ILE A 24 -1.32 -18.08 -0.06
CA ILE A 24 -2.65 -17.64 -0.54
C ILE A 24 -2.85 -17.96 -2.02
N LYS A 25 -4.10 -17.82 -2.49
CA LYS A 25 -4.43 -18.02 -3.90
C LYS A 25 -3.82 -16.92 -4.77
N LEU A 26 -3.23 -17.30 -5.91
CA LEU A 26 -2.69 -16.37 -6.92
C LEU A 26 -3.73 -15.32 -7.37
N ALA A 27 -5.00 -15.71 -7.51
CA ALA A 27 -6.09 -14.80 -7.85
C ALA A 27 -6.28 -13.68 -6.81
N SER A 28 -6.03 -13.94 -5.52
CA SER A 28 -6.09 -12.91 -4.48
C SER A 28 -5.01 -11.86 -4.66
N VAL A 29 -3.79 -12.27 -5.05
CA VAL A 29 -2.68 -11.34 -5.33
C VAL A 29 -3.02 -10.45 -6.53
N TYR A 30 -3.60 -11.01 -7.61
CA TYR A 30 -4.05 -10.20 -8.75
C TYR A 30 -5.13 -9.20 -8.36
N LYS A 31 -6.09 -9.59 -7.51
CA LYS A 31 -7.15 -8.69 -7.04
C LYS A 31 -6.63 -7.45 -6.32
N TRP A 32 -5.45 -7.51 -5.70
CA TRP A 32 -4.87 -6.33 -5.07
C TRP A 32 -4.55 -5.22 -6.08
N THR A 33 -4.32 -5.57 -7.34
CA THR A 33 -4.06 -4.60 -8.41
C THR A 33 -5.35 -4.01 -9.00
N TYR A 34 -6.52 -4.56 -8.66
CA TYR A 34 -7.80 -4.15 -9.23
C TYR A 34 -8.39 -2.94 -8.48
N PRO A 35 -9.22 -2.13 -9.15
CA PRO A 35 -10.00 -1.11 -8.47
C PRO A 35 -11.01 -1.74 -7.50
N LYS A 36 -11.39 -0.97 -6.47
CA LYS A 36 -12.34 -1.39 -5.43
C LYS A 36 -13.70 -1.77 -6.00
N GLU A 37 -14.13 -1.10 -7.07
CA GLU A 37 -15.38 -1.41 -7.82
C GLU A 37 -15.40 -2.84 -8.38
N ARG A 38 -14.22 -3.43 -8.67
CA ARG A 38 -14.07 -4.81 -9.14
C ARG A 38 -13.71 -5.79 -8.02
N GLY A 39 -13.91 -5.38 -6.75
CA GLY A 39 -13.56 -6.17 -5.57
C GLY A 39 -12.06 -6.23 -5.29
N GLY A 40 -11.29 -5.25 -5.79
CA GLY A 40 -9.88 -5.08 -5.48
C GLY A 40 -9.61 -4.11 -4.33
N THR A 41 -8.36 -3.70 -4.19
CA THR A 41 -7.89 -2.84 -3.10
C THR A 41 -7.34 -1.50 -3.60
N ASN A 42 -7.73 -1.09 -4.81
CA ASN A 42 -7.22 0.10 -5.49
C ASN A 42 -5.69 0.08 -5.66
N GLY A 43 -5.10 -1.10 -5.85
CA GLY A 43 -3.66 -1.17 -6.05
C GLY A 43 -2.86 -1.09 -4.75
N LEU A 44 -3.44 -1.41 -3.60
CA LEU A 44 -2.76 -1.45 -2.30
C LEU A 44 -2.71 -2.87 -1.74
N ILE A 45 -1.61 -3.25 -1.09
CA ILE A 45 -1.56 -4.55 -0.40
C ILE A 45 -2.32 -4.45 0.92
N PRO A 46 -3.25 -5.36 1.23
CA PRO A 46 -3.98 -5.35 2.50
C PRO A 46 -3.03 -5.38 3.70
N SER A 47 -3.30 -4.55 4.72
CA SER A 47 -2.47 -4.44 5.93
C SER A 47 -2.24 -5.77 6.64
N THR A 48 -3.22 -6.68 6.59
CA THR A 48 -3.12 -8.05 7.13
C THR A 48 -1.96 -8.85 6.53
N HIS A 49 -1.54 -8.56 5.29
CA HIS A 49 -0.47 -9.27 4.61
C HIS A 49 0.87 -8.54 4.63
N GLN A 50 0.90 -7.23 4.92
CA GLN A 50 2.13 -6.43 4.82
C GLN A 50 3.22 -6.92 5.77
N GLY A 51 2.89 -7.12 7.05
CA GLY A 51 3.87 -7.57 8.06
C GLY A 51 4.42 -8.98 7.77
N GLU A 52 3.55 -9.89 7.34
CA GLU A 52 4.00 -11.24 6.98
C GLU A 52 4.85 -11.24 5.70
N LEU A 53 4.48 -10.42 4.71
CA LEU A 53 5.24 -10.29 3.47
C LEU A 53 6.64 -9.73 3.73
N LEU A 54 6.77 -8.72 4.60
CA LEU A 54 8.06 -8.18 5.04
C LEU A 54 8.94 -9.25 5.69
N ASN A 55 8.37 -10.04 6.61
CA ASN A 55 9.12 -11.09 7.30
C ASN A 55 9.63 -12.16 6.32
N ARG A 56 8.75 -12.62 5.43
CA ARG A 56 9.10 -13.64 4.44
C ARG A 56 10.05 -13.12 3.37
N ALA A 57 9.92 -11.86 2.96
CA ALA A 57 10.85 -11.20 2.05
C ALA A 57 12.25 -11.14 2.65
N ARG A 58 12.36 -10.74 3.92
CA ARG A 58 13.62 -10.74 4.66
C ARG A 58 14.25 -12.13 4.73
N ALA A 59 13.45 -13.16 5.03
CA ALA A 59 13.92 -14.54 5.06
C ALA A 59 14.39 -15.06 3.69
N ALA A 60 13.80 -14.54 2.60
CA ALA A 60 14.16 -14.86 1.22
C ALA A 60 15.32 -14.00 0.67
N GLY A 61 15.88 -13.07 1.47
CA GLY A 61 16.94 -12.16 1.02
C GLY A 61 16.45 -11.04 0.08
N ILE A 62 15.16 -10.75 0.07
CA ILE A 62 14.55 -9.69 -0.73
C ILE A 62 14.55 -8.40 0.10
N GLU A 63 15.12 -7.33 -0.43
CA GLU A 63 15.14 -6.00 0.20
C GLU A 63 13.79 -5.28 0.09
N LEU A 64 12.77 -5.81 0.76
CA LEU A 64 11.46 -5.18 0.89
C LEU A 64 11.40 -4.36 2.18
N THR A 65 11.04 -3.09 2.07
CA THR A 65 10.93 -2.15 3.19
C THR A 65 9.47 -1.77 3.44
N PRO A 66 9.11 -1.31 4.65
CA PRO A 66 7.77 -0.79 4.92
C PRO A 66 7.38 0.37 4.00
N ASP A 67 8.36 1.16 3.57
CA ASP A 67 8.19 2.33 2.71
C ASP A 67 7.63 1.95 1.34
N ASP A 68 8.03 0.79 0.81
CA ASP A 68 7.58 0.28 -0.48
C ASP A 68 6.04 0.07 -0.56
N PHE A 69 5.34 -0.01 0.57
CA PHE A 69 3.89 -0.18 0.61
C PHE A 69 3.09 1.11 0.48
N PHE A 70 3.74 2.27 0.59
CA PHE A 70 3.08 3.57 0.63
C PHE A 70 3.45 4.40 -0.60
N GLN A 71 2.47 5.09 -1.19
CA GLN A 71 2.76 6.17 -2.12
C GLN A 71 2.87 7.44 -1.27
N PHE A 72 4.04 8.07 -1.25
CA PHE A 72 4.14 9.42 -0.72
C PHE A 72 3.33 10.32 -1.64
N ALA A 73 2.14 10.71 -1.17
CA ALA A 73 1.51 11.89 -1.70
C ALA A 73 2.46 13.05 -1.39
N GLU A 74 2.99 13.70 -2.42
CA GLU A 74 3.66 14.96 -2.24
C GLU A 74 2.67 15.87 -1.51
N ILE A 75 3.02 16.23 -0.27
CA ILE A 75 2.30 17.26 0.46
C ILE A 75 2.58 18.58 -0.27
N VAL A 76 1.84 18.83 -1.35
CA VAL A 76 1.67 20.19 -1.85
C VAL A 76 1.06 20.95 -0.69
N ALA A 77 1.88 21.72 0.00
CA ALA A 77 1.46 22.55 1.12
C ALA A 77 0.18 23.27 0.68
N PRO A 78 -0.92 23.18 1.45
CA PRO A 78 -2.11 23.92 1.09
C PRO A 78 -1.69 25.39 1.03
N ALA A 79 -1.80 25.98 -0.15
CA ALA A 79 -1.68 27.41 -0.33
C ALA A 79 -2.74 28.05 0.58
N GLU A 80 -2.29 28.53 1.73
CA GLU A 80 -3.01 29.24 2.78
C GLU A 80 -4.11 28.43 3.51
N ALA A 81 -3.80 28.06 4.76
CA ALA A 81 -4.85 27.78 5.73
C ALA A 81 -5.69 29.06 5.94
N PRO A 82 -7.03 29.00 5.93
CA PRO A 82 -7.82 30.13 6.43
C PRO A 82 -7.39 30.36 7.89
N PRO A 83 -7.19 31.62 8.33
CA PRO A 83 -6.80 31.89 9.70
C PRO A 83 -7.86 31.25 10.60
N PHE A 84 -7.41 30.39 11.52
CA PHE A 84 -8.25 29.82 12.57
C PHE A 84 -9.11 30.96 13.14
N SER A 85 -10.41 30.92 12.88
CA SER A 85 -11.36 31.92 13.35
C SER A 85 -11.49 31.75 14.86
N THR A 86 -10.75 32.55 15.62
CA THR A 86 -10.98 32.70 17.06
C THR A 86 -12.28 33.47 17.25
N ALA A 87 -13.40 32.76 17.31
CA ALA A 87 -14.62 33.30 17.90
C ALA A 87 -14.46 33.27 19.43
N GLY A 88 -13.71 34.24 19.94
CA GLY A 88 -13.88 34.71 21.30
C GLY A 88 -15.23 35.43 21.37
N GLY A 89 -16.13 34.91 22.20
CA GLY A 89 -17.44 35.47 22.43
C GLY A 89 -17.95 35.00 23.77
N VAL A 90 -17.37 35.60 24.82
CA VAL A 90 -17.90 35.54 26.19
C VAL A 90 -19.36 36.01 26.21
N SER A 91 -20.21 35.26 26.90
CA SER A 91 -21.40 35.75 27.60
C SER A 91 -21.78 34.73 28.66
#